data_AF-A0A5J4P9A5-F1
#
_entry.id   AF-A0A5J4P9A5-F1
#
_cell.length_a   1.000
_cell.length_b   1.000
_cell.length_c   1.000
_cell.angle_alpha   90.00
_cell.angle_beta   90.00
_cell.angle_gamma   90.00
#
_symmetry.space_group_name_H-M   'P 1'
#
loop_
_entity.id
_entity.type
_entity.pdbx_description
1 polymer ?
#
loop_
_entity_poly.entity_id
_entity_poly.type
_entity_poly.pdbx_seq_one_letter_code
_entity_poly.pdbx_strand_id
1 'polypeptide(L)' 'MRLPCVTPPTAVGKRTLSEGTSGEILWNPGAREWMDKKYLYPIPETDRIKNPTLGQNPGWE' A
#
# COMPACT_ATOMS: atom_id res chain seq x y z
N MET A 1 -25.40 12.75 -25.67
CA MET A 1 -25.19 13.10 -24.25
C MET A 1 -24.06 12.21 -23.73
N ARG A 2 -22.87 12.75 -23.46
CA ARG A 2 -21.72 11.98 -22.94
C ARG A 2 -21.80 12.02 -21.41
N LEU A 3 -21.89 10.88 -20.76
CA LEU A 3 -21.77 10.80 -19.30
C LEU A 3 -20.36 11.28 -18.91
N PRO A 4 -20.22 12.17 -17.92
CA PRO A 4 -18.90 12.53 -17.42
C PRO A 4 -18.24 11.27 -16.86
N CYS A 5 -17.01 11.00 -17.31
CA CYS A 5 -16.12 10.02 -16.70
C CYS A 5 -15.94 10.42 -15.23
N VAL A 6 -16.59 9.69 -14.30
CA VAL A 6 -16.31 9.84 -12.87
C VAL A 6 -14.94 9.21 -12.63
N THR A 7 -13.94 10.04 -12.36
CA THR A 7 -12.62 9.57 -11.98
C THR A 7 -12.73 8.83 -10.64
N PRO A 8 -12.29 7.57 -10.55
CA PRO A 8 -12.38 6.85 -9.29
C PRO A 8 -11.55 7.57 -8.21
N PRO A 9 -12.08 7.71 -6.98
CA PRO A 9 -11.37 8.39 -5.91
C PRO A 9 -10.09 7.64 -5.54
N THR A 10 -8.96 8.33 -5.40
CA THR A 10 -7.65 7.72 -5.08
C THR A 10 -7.26 7.85 -3.61
N ALA A 11 -8.22 8.21 -2.75
CA ALA A 11 -7.93 8.60 -1.38
C ALA A 11 -7.63 7.39 -0.49
N VAL A 12 -6.35 7.17 -0.20
CA VAL A 12 -5.90 6.15 0.75
C VAL A 12 -6.46 6.44 2.15
N GLY A 13 -6.93 5.41 2.84
CA GLY A 13 -7.46 5.47 4.21
C GLY A 13 -8.80 6.18 4.36
N LYS A 14 -9.51 6.50 3.26
CA LYS A 14 -10.81 7.17 3.30
C LYS A 14 -11.97 6.24 2.93
N ARG A 15 -13.16 6.63 3.40
CA ARG A 15 -14.45 6.15 2.90
C ARG A 15 -15.06 7.22 2.03
N THR A 16 -15.44 6.86 0.83
CA THR A 16 -16.14 7.74 -0.12
C THR A 16 -17.33 6.99 -0.71
N LEU A 17 -18.31 7.73 -1.24
CA LEU A 17 -19.41 7.14 -2.00
C LEU A 17 -19.11 7.21 -3.50
N SER A 18 -19.57 6.22 -4.26
CA SER A 18 -19.29 6.10 -5.71
C SER A 18 -19.77 7.31 -6.53
N GLU A 19 -20.79 8.03 -6.05
CA GLU A 19 -21.36 9.22 -6.70
C GLU A 19 -21.13 10.51 -5.88
N GLY A 20 -20.08 10.53 -5.04
CA GLY A 20 -19.75 11.66 -4.17
C GLY A 20 -20.58 11.71 -2.89
N THR A 21 -21.91 11.86 -3.01
CA THR A 21 -22.83 11.89 -1.85
C THR A 21 -23.88 10.77 -1.85
N SER A 22 -23.88 9.89 -2.85
CA SER A 22 -24.78 8.73 -2.98
C SER A 22 -24.06 7.51 -3.59
N GLY A 23 -24.74 6.36 -3.58
CA GLY A 23 -24.25 5.12 -4.20
C GLY A 23 -23.49 4.19 -3.24
N GLU A 24 -22.58 3.39 -3.80
CA GLU A 24 -21.85 2.35 -3.08
C GLU A 24 -20.74 2.93 -2.19
N ILE A 25 -20.44 2.25 -1.08
CA ILE A 25 -19.32 2.61 -0.20
C ILE A 25 -18.02 2.08 -0.80
N LEU A 26 -17.11 3.00 -1.10
CA LEU A 26 -15.73 2.70 -1.48
C LEU A 26 -14.83 2.82 -0.24
N TRP A 27 -14.23 1.70 0.16
CA TRP A 27 -13.28 1.66 1.27
C TRP A 27 -11.84 1.64 0.75
N ASN A 28 -11.05 2.65 1.14
CA ASN A 28 -9.64 2.78 0.78
C ASN A 28 -9.40 2.63 -0.74
N PRO A 29 -10.04 3.46 -1.58
CA PRO A 29 -10.02 3.28 -3.04
C PRO A 29 -8.67 3.63 -3.71
N GLY A 30 -7.64 3.98 -2.93
CA GLY A 30 -6.28 4.16 -3.44
C GLY A 30 -5.65 2.88 -3.98
N ALA A 31 -4.64 3.02 -4.84
CA ALA A 31 -3.90 1.89 -5.39
C ALA A 31 -3.18 1.11 -4.28
N ARG A 32 -3.27 -0.22 -4.31
CA ARG A 32 -2.45 -1.07 -3.44
C ARG A 32 -1.07 -1.23 -4.06
N GLU A 33 -0.04 -0.93 -3.29
CA GLU A 33 1.34 -1.06 -3.74
C GLU A 33 2.03 -2.28 -3.12
N TRP A 34 2.66 -3.07 -3.99
CA TRP A 34 3.53 -4.17 -3.61
C TRP A 34 4.94 -3.87 -4.11
N MET A 35 5.90 -3.78 -3.17
CA MET A 35 7.31 -3.59 -3.49
C MET A 35 8.02 -4.94 -3.39
N ASP A 36 9.02 -5.18 -4.24
CA ASP A 36 9.76 -6.46 -4.26
C ASP A 36 10.34 -6.84 -2.89
N LYS A 37 10.78 -5.87 -2.09
CA LYS A 37 11.25 -6.14 -0.71
C LYS A 37 10.23 -6.90 0.14
N LYS A 38 8.93 -6.75 -0.10
CA LYS A 38 7.85 -7.41 0.66
C LYS A 38 7.77 -8.93 0.45
N TYR A 39 8.58 -9.51 -0.44
CA TYR A 39 8.72 -10.96 -0.54
C TYR A 39 9.45 -11.57 0.67
N LEU A 40 10.26 -10.79 1.39
CA LEU A 40 10.93 -11.19 2.62
C LEU A 40 10.64 -10.17 3.72
N TYR A 41 10.69 -10.59 4.99
CA TYR A 41 10.65 -9.65 6.13
C TYR A 41 12.04 -9.07 6.39
N PRO A 42 12.16 -7.88 7.03
CA PRO A 42 13.45 -7.43 7.53
C PRO A 42 13.99 -8.40 8.59
N ILE A 43 15.26 -8.73 8.50
CA ILE A 43 16.02 -9.44 9.53
C ILE A 43 16.08 -8.52 10.76
N PRO A 44 15.74 -9.02 11.96
CA PRO A 44 15.81 -8.24 13.19
C PRO A 44 17.23 -7.71 13.47
N GLU A 45 17.32 -6.49 13.99
CA GLU A 45 18.61 -5.85 14.28
C GLU A 45 19.43 -6.64 15.31
N THR A 46 18.78 -7.27 16.28
CA THR A 46 19.43 -8.11 17.28
C THR A 46 20.19 -9.29 16.66
N ASP A 47 19.65 -9.85 15.57
CA ASP A 47 20.26 -10.99 14.89
C ASP A 47 21.48 -10.54 14.06
N ARG A 48 21.42 -9.34 13.49
CA ARG A 48 22.53 -8.69 12.78
C ARG A 48 23.67 -8.28 13.72
N ILE A 49 23.36 -7.78 14.91
CA ILE A 49 24.36 -7.48 15.95
C ILE A 49 25.05 -8.75 16.43
N LYS A 50 24.27 -9.83 16.64
CA LYS A 50 24.77 -11.13 17.09
C LYS A 50 25.67 -11.81 16.05
N ASN A 51 25.36 -11.62 14.76
CA ASN A 51 26.19 -12.11 13.66
C ASN A 51 26.55 -10.95 12.71
N PRO A 52 27.69 -10.27 12.92
CA PRO A 52 28.10 -9.14 12.08
C PRO A 52 28.31 -9.47 10.59
N THR A 53 28.40 -10.75 10.22
CA THR A 53 28.48 -11.19 8.82
C THR A 53 27.10 -11.36 8.16
N LEU A 54 26.01 -11.29 8.94
CA LEU A 54 24.64 -11.35 8.46
C LEU A 54 24.21 -9.96 7.94
N GLY A 55 24.09 -9.84 6.62
CA GLY A 55 23.50 -8.69 5.96
C GLY A 55 21.99 -8.56 6.24
N GLN A 56 21.35 -7.60 5.57
CA GLN A 56 19.89 -7.45 5.56
C GLN A 56 19.29 -8.06 4.27
N ASN A 57 18.01 -8.40 4.30
CA ASN A 57 17.27 -8.81 3.11
C ASN A 57 17.13 -7.61 2.14
N PRO A 58 17.21 -7.82 0.81
CA PRO A 58 17.20 -6.73 -0.16
C PRO A 58 16.02 -5.77 -0.03
N GLY A 59 16.31 -4.47 0.00
CA GLY A 59 15.34 -3.38 0.10
C GLY A 59 14.86 -3.08 1.53
N TRP A 60 15.37 -3.80 2.53
CA TRP A 60 15.11 -3.57 3.95
C TRP A 60 16.29 -2.95 4.71
N GLU A 61 17.36 -2.57 4.00
CA GLU A 61 18.53 -1.89 4.56
C GLU A 61 18.19 -0.53 5.21
#